data_AF-A0A0F7JRP0-F1
#
_entry.id   AF-A0A0F7JRP0-F1
#
_cell.length_a   1.000
_cell.length_b   1.000
_cell.length_c   1.000
_cell.angle_alpha   90.00
_cell.angle_beta   90.00
_cell.angle_gamma   90.00
#
_symmetry.space_group_name_H-M   'P 1'
#
loop_
_entity.id
_entity.type
_entity.pdbx_description
1 polymer ?
#
loop_
_entity_poly.entity_id
_entity_poly.type
_entity_poly.pdbx_seq_one_letter_code
_entity_poly.pdbx_strand_id
1 'polypeptide(L)'
;MSLTADLHCEIREVGGHWWPVATFEIGSVRHFRQALHGAGLADRGLPPDVSEVLRDRYDAQVTAYPREVCGATFITPQELPLLLNAALWLTADERERIPPHAYDEYAETDFIRAWHAFAQAHEANERAARLVVWMGL
;
A
#
# COMPACT_ATOMS: atom_id res chain seq x y z
N MET A 1 2.10 17.20 -12.79
CA MET A 1 2.33 15.76 -12.60
C MET A 1 1.73 15.40 -11.25
N SER A 2 0.83 14.42 -11.24
CA SER A 2 0.03 14.06 -10.08
C SER A 2 0.53 12.71 -9.61
N LEU A 3 0.82 12.61 -8.31
CA LEU A 3 1.31 11.38 -7.72
C LEU A 3 0.28 10.24 -7.93
N THR A 4 0.74 9.11 -8.46
CA THR A 4 -0.05 7.90 -8.64
C THR A 4 0.51 6.78 -7.77
N ALA A 5 -0.30 5.77 -7.47
CA ALA A 5 0.16 4.54 -6.86
C ALA A 5 -0.56 3.36 -7.51
N ASP A 6 0.21 2.30 -7.77
CA ASP A 6 -0.29 0.98 -8.11
C ASP A 6 -0.20 0.13 -6.85
N LEU A 7 -1.31 -0.48 -6.45
CA LEU A 7 -1.42 -1.25 -5.21
C LEU A 7 -1.99 -2.62 -5.55
N HIS A 8 -1.17 -3.65 -5.37
CA HIS A 8 -1.50 -5.02 -5.71
C HIS A 8 -1.48 -5.89 -4.47
N CYS A 9 -2.53 -6.68 -4.24
CA CYS A 9 -2.45 -7.74 -3.25
C CYS A 9 -1.91 -9.00 -3.91
N GLU A 10 -0.81 -9.50 -3.35
CA GLU A 10 -0.30 -10.82 -3.66
C GLU A 10 -0.70 -11.79 -2.55
N ILE A 11 -1.04 -13.01 -2.95
CA ILE A 11 -1.16 -14.13 -2.02
C ILE A 11 -0.16 -15.21 -2.39
N ARG A 12 0.26 -15.98 -1.38
CA ARG A 12 1.09 -17.16 -1.59
C ARG A 12 0.19 -18.36 -1.86
N GLU A 13 0.24 -18.87 -3.07
CA GLU A 13 -0.54 -20.04 -3.50
C GLU A 13 -0.01 -21.35 -2.89
N VAL A 14 -0.82 -22.40 -3.00
CA VAL A 14 -0.43 -23.77 -2.65
C VAL A 14 0.66 -24.21 -3.63
N GLY A 15 1.91 -24.23 -3.16
CA GLY A 15 3.10 -24.37 -3.99
C GLY A 15 4.20 -23.35 -3.66
N GLY A 16 3.86 -22.31 -2.89
CA GLY A 16 4.84 -21.36 -2.33
C GLY A 16 5.12 -20.14 -3.20
N HIS A 17 4.54 -20.05 -4.39
CA HIS A 17 4.69 -18.91 -5.28
C HIS A 17 3.72 -17.78 -4.92
N TRP A 18 4.17 -16.54 -5.06
CA TRP A 18 3.33 -15.35 -4.91
C TRP A 18 2.61 -15.05 -6.22
N TRP A 19 1.32 -14.71 -6.12
CA TRP A 19 0.49 -14.36 -7.26
C TRP A 19 -0.38 -13.14 -6.96
N PRO A 20 -0.45 -12.14 -7.87
CA PRO A 20 -1.33 -10.99 -7.69
C PRO A 20 -2.79 -11.41 -7.91
N VAL A 21 -3.66 -11.11 -6.95
CA VAL A 21 -5.07 -11.51 -6.97
C VAL A 21 -6.06 -10.35 -6.95
N ALA A 22 -5.60 -9.17 -6.56
CA ALA A 22 -6.42 -7.97 -6.56
C ALA A 22 -5.56 -6.72 -6.79
N THR A 23 -6.20 -5.69 -7.34
CA THR A 23 -5.66 -4.33 -7.41
C THR A 23 -6.56 -3.44 -6.58
N PHE A 24 -5.97 -2.46 -5.92
CA PHE A 24 -6.68 -1.54 -5.06
C PHE A 24 -6.41 -0.09 -5.43
N GLU A 25 -7.38 0.76 -5.09
CA GLU A 25 -7.30 2.20 -5.26
C GLU A 25 -7.14 2.87 -3.90
N ILE A 26 -6.53 4.06 -3.90
CA ILE A 26 -6.41 4.90 -2.73
C ILE A 26 -6.82 6.32 -3.07
N GLY A 27 -7.62 6.94 -2.21
CA GLY A 27 -8.20 8.27 -2.48
C GLY A 27 -7.15 9.38 -2.63
N SER A 28 -6.10 9.35 -1.79
CA SER A 28 -5.01 10.32 -1.81
C SER A 28 -3.67 9.62 -1.72
N VAL A 29 -2.96 9.53 -2.85
CA VAL A 29 -1.61 8.94 -2.87
C VAL A 29 -0.63 9.75 -2.03
N ARG A 30 -0.81 11.08 -1.97
CA ARG A 30 0.04 11.96 -1.15
C ARG A 30 -0.08 11.64 0.33
N HIS A 31 -1.32 11.55 0.84
CA HIS A 31 -1.56 11.23 2.24
C HIS A 31 -1.18 9.79 2.56
N PHE A 32 -1.40 8.86 1.62
CA PHE A 32 -0.94 7.47 1.77
C PHE A 32 0.57 7.36 1.89
N ARG A 33 1.33 8.03 1.01
CA ARG A 33 2.79 8.08 1.11
C ARG A 33 3.25 8.64 2.45
N GLN A 34 2.59 9.69 2.94
CA GLN A 34 2.90 10.25 4.25
C GLN A 34 2.61 9.26 5.38
N ALA A 35 1.48 8.55 5.32
CA ALA A 35 1.13 7.53 6.31
C ALA A 35 2.16 6.39 6.33
N LEU A 36 2.62 5.94 5.15
CA LEU A 36 3.69 4.96 5.02
C LEU A 36 5.00 5.46 5.63
N HIS A 37 5.40 6.71 5.40
CA HIS A 37 6.58 7.28 6.04
C HIS A 37 6.43 7.35 7.56
N GLY A 38 5.27 7.82 8.05
CA GLY A 38 4.98 7.94 9.48
C GLY A 38 4.94 6.58 10.20
N ALA A 39 4.53 5.53 9.49
CA ALA A 39 4.55 4.15 10.00
C ALA A 39 5.92 3.46 9.85
N GLY A 40 6.91 4.08 9.20
CA GLY A 40 8.20 3.44 8.90
C GLY A 40 8.13 2.34 7.84
N LEU A 41 7.09 2.36 6.99
CA LEU A 41 6.82 1.35 5.96
C LEU A 41 7.15 1.83 4.54
N ALA A 42 7.61 3.08 4.37
CA ALA A 42 7.95 3.65 3.07
C ALA A 42 9.29 3.14 2.53
N ASP A 43 9.47 3.20 1.21
CA ASP A 43 10.74 3.06 0.49
C ASP A 43 11.54 1.78 0.77
N ARG A 44 10.86 0.69 1.16
CA ARG A 44 11.47 -0.63 1.36
C ARG A 44 11.86 -1.35 0.06
N GLY A 45 11.45 -0.81 -1.08
CA GLY A 45 11.54 -1.46 -2.37
C GLY A 45 10.49 -2.57 -2.55
N LEU A 46 10.53 -3.23 -3.71
CA LEU A 46 9.73 -4.43 -3.93
C LEU A 46 10.25 -5.58 -3.05
N PRO A 47 9.37 -6.49 -2.58
CA PRO A 47 9.82 -7.67 -1.86
C PRO A 47 10.72 -8.53 -2.77
N PRO A 48 11.73 -9.21 -2.21
CA PRO A 48 12.70 -9.98 -3.01
C PRO A 48 12.03 -11.13 -3.79
N ASP A 49 10.95 -11.67 -3.25
CA ASP A 49 10.12 -12.75 -3.79
C ASP A 49 8.79 -12.22 -4.35
N VAL A 50 8.73 -10.97 -4.82
CA VAL A 50 7.58 -10.44 -5.59
C VAL A 50 7.28 -11.36 -6.78
N SER A 51 6.01 -11.51 -7.14
CA SER A 51 5.63 -12.28 -8.32
C SER A 51 6.31 -11.75 -9.58
N GLU A 52 6.68 -12.66 -10.49
CA GLU A 52 7.31 -12.32 -11.76
C GLU A 52 6.46 -11.34 -12.57
N VAL A 53 5.13 -11.51 -12.53
CA VAL A 53 4.17 -10.63 -13.20
C VAL A 53 4.29 -9.17 -12.72
N LEU A 54 4.37 -8.94 -11.41
CA LEU A 54 4.54 -7.58 -10.88
C LEU A 54 5.97 -7.07 -11.05
N ARG A 55 6.98 -7.94 -10.98
CA ARG A 55 8.38 -7.58 -11.26
C ARG A 55 8.53 -7.05 -12.68
N ASP A 56 8.07 -7.81 -13.67
CA ASP A 56 8.16 -7.45 -15.09
C ASP A 56 7.44 -6.14 -15.37
N ARG A 57 6.26 -5.93 -14.76
CA ARG A 57 5.50 -4.68 -14.90
C ARG A 57 6.25 -3.49 -14.32
N TYR A 58 6.82 -3.65 -13.12
CA TYR A 58 7.61 -2.61 -12.48
C TYR A 58 8.88 -2.28 -13.29
N ASP A 59 9.62 -3.30 -13.73
CA ASP A 59 10.85 -3.13 -14.49
C ASP A 59 10.58 -2.48 -15.86
N ALA A 60 9.47 -2.83 -16.52
CA ALA A 60 9.01 -2.17 -17.73
C ALA A 60 8.72 -0.68 -17.49
N GLN A 61 8.03 -0.34 -16.39
CA GLN A 61 7.74 1.05 -16.03
C GLN A 61 9.01 1.84 -15.73
N VAL A 62 9.94 1.28 -14.95
CA VAL A 62 11.23 1.91 -14.63
C VAL A 62 12.07 2.09 -15.90
N THR A 63 12.05 1.13 -16.82
CA THR A 63 12.81 1.21 -18.07
C THR A 63 12.24 2.29 -19.00
N ALA A 64 10.92 2.35 -19.16
CA ALA A 64 10.27 3.31 -20.04
C ALA A 64 10.27 4.73 -19.45
N TYR A 65 10.06 4.85 -18.14
CA TYR A 65 9.87 6.13 -17.44
C TYR A 65 10.66 6.17 -16.12
N PRO A 66 12.00 6.14 -16.17
CA PRO A 66 12.85 6.00 -14.97
C PRO A 66 12.73 7.16 -13.98
N ARG A 67 12.26 8.34 -14.44
CA ARG A 67 12.07 9.52 -13.61
C ARG A 67 10.66 9.61 -13.01
N GLU A 68 9.74 8.76 -13.44
CA GLU A 68 8.35 8.80 -12.98
C GLU A 68 8.13 7.87 -11.78
N VAL A 69 8.91 6.79 -11.64
CA VAL A 69 8.84 5.93 -10.45
C VAL A 69 9.56 6.59 -9.28
N CYS A 70 8.82 6.93 -8.23
CA CYS A 70 9.33 7.71 -7.09
C CYS A 70 9.38 6.94 -5.76
N GLY A 71 9.00 5.66 -5.74
CA GLY A 71 9.11 4.81 -4.56
C GLY A 71 8.42 3.45 -4.74
N ALA A 72 8.84 2.47 -3.96
CA ALA A 72 8.19 1.16 -3.88
C ALA A 72 8.27 0.62 -2.45
N THR A 73 7.26 -0.15 -2.04
CA THR A 73 7.23 -0.86 -0.76
C THR A 73 6.29 -2.06 -0.85
N PHE A 74 6.24 -2.84 0.22
CA PHE A 74 5.20 -3.84 0.46
C PHE A 74 4.65 -3.66 1.87
N ILE A 75 3.54 -4.29 2.23
CA ILE A 75 2.91 -4.19 3.56
C ILE A 75 2.30 -5.55 3.90
N THR A 76 2.61 -6.10 5.07
CA THR A 76 1.98 -7.35 5.53
C THR A 76 0.64 -7.08 6.22
N PRO A 77 -0.23 -8.09 6.37
CA PRO A 77 -1.51 -7.93 7.06
C PRO A 77 -1.34 -7.47 8.51
N GLN A 78 -0.25 -7.87 9.17
CA GLN A 78 0.07 -7.46 10.55
C GLN A 78 0.54 -5.99 10.62
N GLU A 79 1.07 -5.42 9.54
CA GLU A 79 1.50 -4.02 9.46
C GLU A 79 0.35 -3.08 9.07
N LEU A 80 -0.69 -3.56 8.38
CA LEU A 80 -1.85 -2.75 7.96
C LEU A 80 -2.52 -1.97 9.11
N PRO A 81 -2.70 -2.53 10.33
CA PRO A 81 -3.24 -1.78 11.46
C PRO A 81 -2.46 -0.54 11.84
N LEU A 82 -1.15 -0.45 11.55
CA LEU A 82 -0.36 0.75 11.80
C LEU A 82 -0.91 1.95 11.02
N LEU A 83 -1.42 1.70 9.82
CA LEU A 83 -2.00 2.72 8.94
C LEU A 83 -3.43 3.11 9.33
N LEU A 84 -4.03 2.48 10.34
CA LEU A 84 -5.32 2.92 10.88
C LEU A 84 -5.18 4.12 11.82
N ASN A 85 -3.96 4.48 12.21
CA ASN A 85 -3.73 5.69 12.98
C ASN A 85 -3.89 6.93 12.09
N ALA A 86 -5.04 7.61 12.23
CA ALA A 86 -5.36 8.82 11.50
C ALA A 86 -4.26 9.91 11.57
N ALA A 87 -3.53 10.01 12.68
CA ALA A 87 -2.46 10.99 12.85
C ALA A 87 -1.34 10.85 11.80
N LEU A 88 -1.17 9.66 11.20
CA LEU A 88 -0.16 9.42 10.16
C LEU A 88 -0.55 10.02 8.80
N TRP A 89 -1.84 10.19 8.54
CA TRP A 89 -2.37 10.66 7.26
C TRP A 89 -2.33 12.17 7.09
N LEU A 90 -1.98 12.89 8.16
CA LEU A 90 -2.11 14.33 8.25
C LEU A 90 -0.76 15.01 8.49
N THR A 91 -0.52 16.07 7.74
CA THR A 91 0.56 17.02 8.00
C THR A 91 0.37 17.66 9.38
N ALA A 92 1.43 18.27 9.93
CA ALA A 92 1.34 19.00 11.19
C ALA A 92 0.26 20.10 11.13
N ASP A 93 0.24 20.86 10.03
CA ASP A 93 -0.74 21.93 9.80
C ASP A 93 -2.19 21.41 9.71
N GLU A 94 -2.41 20.25 9.08
CA GLU A 94 -3.73 19.63 9.01
C GLU A 94 -4.23 19.17 10.39
N ARG A 95 -3.33 18.65 11.24
CA ARG A 95 -3.68 18.20 12.60
C ARG A 95 -4.13 19.33 13.52
N GLU A 96 -3.61 20.53 13.32
CA GLU A 96 -4.01 21.71 14.09
C GLU A 96 -5.40 22.22 13.67
N ARG A 97 -5.81 21.94 12.43
CA ARG A 97 -7.03 22.49 11.82
C ARG A 97 -8.20 21.53 11.80
N ILE A 98 -7.95 20.23 11.69
CA ILE A 98 -8.99 19.20 11.58
C ILE A 98 -9.20 18.55 12.97
N PRO A 99 -10.40 18.64 13.55
CA PRO A 99 -10.69 18.06 14.85
C PRO A 99 -10.50 16.53 14.86
N PRO A 100 -10.03 15.92 15.98
CA PRO A 100 -9.79 14.48 16.05
C PRO A 100 -10.95 13.57 15.64
N HIS A 101 -12.19 13.97 15.94
CA HIS A 101 -13.40 13.19 15.62
C HIS A 101 -13.80 13.27 14.14
N ALA A 102 -13.29 14.25 13.39
CA ALA A 102 -13.50 14.32 11.94
C ALA A 102 -12.61 13.30 11.19
N TYR A 103 -11.69 12.61 11.88
CA TYR A 103 -10.83 11.59 11.28
C TYR A 103 -11.45 10.21 11.21
N ASP A 104 -12.45 9.89 12.03
CA ASP A 104 -13.15 8.61 11.95
C ASP A 104 -13.93 8.48 10.62
N GLU A 105 -14.10 9.58 9.87
CA GLU A 105 -14.78 9.66 8.58
C GLU A 105 -13.82 9.75 7.38
N TYR A 106 -12.50 9.63 7.58
CA TYR A 106 -11.54 9.66 6.47
C TYR A 106 -11.61 8.35 5.67
N ALA A 107 -12.06 8.46 4.41
CA ALA A 107 -12.27 7.34 3.48
C ALA A 107 -11.00 6.46 3.33
N GLU A 108 -9.82 7.05 3.46
CA GLU A 108 -8.52 6.39 3.43
C GLU A 108 -8.40 5.26 4.45
N THR A 109 -8.91 5.46 5.67
CA THR A 109 -8.87 4.41 6.70
C THR A 109 -9.84 3.28 6.41
N ASP A 110 -10.96 3.56 5.73
CA ASP A 110 -11.88 2.52 5.26
C ASP A 110 -11.25 1.67 4.14
N PHE A 111 -10.47 2.26 3.24
CA PHE A 111 -9.68 1.48 2.26
C PHE A 111 -8.69 0.54 2.96
N ILE A 112 -7.97 1.01 3.98
CA ILE A 112 -7.06 0.16 4.76
C ILE A 112 -7.83 -0.97 5.46
N ARG A 113 -9.00 -0.67 6.06
CA ARG A 113 -9.85 -1.69 6.70
C ARG A 113 -10.34 -2.73 5.69
N ALA A 114 -10.75 -2.30 4.50
CA ALA A 114 -11.17 -3.18 3.43
C ALA A 114 -10.04 -4.12 2.98
N TRP A 115 -8.81 -3.59 2.82
CA TRP A 115 -7.65 -4.41 2.47
C TRP A 115 -7.29 -5.39 3.59
N HIS A 116 -7.32 -4.93 4.83
CA HIS A 116 -7.02 -5.78 5.98
C HIS A 116 -8.02 -6.93 6.07
N ALA A 117 -9.32 -6.68 5.92
CA ALA A 117 -10.35 -7.71 5.88
C ALA A 117 -10.15 -8.69 4.70
N PHE A 118 -9.81 -8.18 3.51
CA PHE A 118 -9.51 -9.01 2.35
C PHE A 118 -8.30 -9.93 2.60
N ALA A 119 -7.21 -9.38 3.13
CA ALA A 119 -6.00 -10.14 3.44
C ALA A 119 -6.26 -11.20 4.54
N GLN A 120 -7.00 -10.85 5.59
CA GLN A 120 -7.40 -11.78 6.65
C GLN A 120 -8.23 -12.94 6.11
N ALA A 121 -9.13 -12.70 5.15
CA ALA A 121 -9.90 -13.77 4.52
C ALA A 121 -9.01 -14.77 3.77
N HIS A 122 -7.91 -14.31 3.15
CA HIS A 122 -6.93 -15.20 2.53
C HIS A 122 -6.07 -15.94 3.56
N GLU A 123 -5.59 -15.25 4.60
CA GLU A 123 -4.78 -15.87 5.66
C GLU A 123 -5.57 -16.94 6.44
N ALA A 124 -6.88 -16.75 6.63
CA ALA A 124 -7.78 -17.74 7.22
C ALA A 124 -7.89 -19.04 6.39
N ASN A 125 -7.50 -18.99 5.11
CA ASN A 125 -7.41 -20.14 4.21
C ASN A 125 -5.95 -20.57 3.98
N GLU A 126 -5.06 -20.31 4.94
CA GLU A 126 -3.63 -20.67 4.91
C GLU A 126 -2.82 -20.06 3.76
N ARG A 127 -3.34 -18.99 3.15
CA ARG A 127 -2.68 -18.24 2.07
C ARG A 127 -2.15 -16.94 2.64
N ALA A 128 -0.84 -16.86 2.85
CA ALA A 128 -0.18 -15.61 3.25
C ALA A 128 -0.52 -14.52 2.23
N ALA A 129 -0.81 -13.31 2.69
CA ALA A 129 -1.13 -12.18 1.85
C ALA A 129 -0.13 -11.03 2.09
N ARG A 130 0.04 -10.15 1.11
CA ARG A 130 0.73 -8.86 1.28
C ARG A 130 0.22 -7.86 0.25
N LEU A 131 0.36 -6.59 0.56
CA LEU A 131 0.18 -5.52 -0.41
C LEU A 131 1.55 -5.15 -0.98
N VAL A 132 1.65 -5.01 -2.30
CA VAL A 132 2.82 -4.49 -3.02
C VAL A 132 2.41 -3.14 -3.61
N VAL A 133 3.24 -2.13 -3.39
CA VAL A 133 2.96 -0.75 -3.77
C VAL A 133 4.15 -0.18 -4.53
N TRP A 134 3.90 0.51 -5.65
CA TRP A 134 4.86 1.44 -6.22
C TRP A 134 4.17 2.74 -6.63
N MET A 135 4.92 3.83 -6.58
CA MET A 135 4.40 5.19 -6.78
C MET A 135 5.00 5.84 -8.01
N GLY A 136 4.15 6.51 -8.79
CA GLY A 136 4.47 7.23 -10.02
C GLY A 136 4.25 8.75 -9.91
N LEU A 137 4.75 9.54 -10.89
CA LEU A 137 4.61 11.00 -11.01
C LEU A 137 3.75 11.44 -12.21
#